data_AF-A0A0D9A243-F1
#
_entry.id   AF-A0A0D9A243-F1
#
_cell.length_a   1.000
_cell.length_b   1.000
_cell.length_c   1.000
_cell.angle_alpha   90.00
_cell.angle_beta   90.00
_cell.angle_gamma   90.00
#
_symmetry.space_group_name_H-M   'P 1'
#
loop_
_entity.id
_entity.type
_entity.pdbx_description
1 polymer ?
#
loop_
_entity_poly.entity_id
_entity_poly.type
_entity_poly.pdbx_seq_one_letter_code
_entity_poly.pdbx_strand_id
1 'polypeptide(L)'
;MLSRSLFLVTLSSIGLLSGLAPDLSGHFGRVAFSNAAYAQDFSDGDLAKFARAAFAIEIERRNIEQKISSMTGGNVPQVGCDRPGNLAKLPDNVRDVFVDFCKFSKQTIQSNDLTVGQFNAIKNNYNSNPAVKKRVDSELRRIGGS
;
A
#
# COMPACT_ATOMS: atom_id res chain seq x y z
N MET A 1 54.01 40.22 -35.53
CA MET A 1 52.74 40.01 -36.26
C MET A 1 52.24 38.61 -35.93
N LEU A 2 50.93 38.51 -35.68
CA LEU A 2 49.99 37.37 -35.66
C LEU A 2 50.57 35.93 -35.60
N SER A 3 50.03 34.99 -34.82
CA SER A 3 48.59 34.73 -34.71
C SER A 3 48.19 33.99 -33.44
N ARG A 4 47.11 34.51 -32.87
CA ARG A 4 46.17 33.89 -31.95
C ARG A 4 45.41 32.76 -32.68
N SER A 5 44.72 31.93 -31.90
CA SER A 5 43.58 31.08 -32.29
C SER A 5 43.90 29.66 -32.73
N LEU A 6 43.12 28.63 -32.41
CA LEU A 6 41.89 28.46 -31.60
C LEU A 6 41.75 26.93 -31.47
N PHE A 7 41.39 26.42 -30.29
CA PHE A 7 40.95 25.02 -30.15
C PHE A 7 39.73 24.79 -31.05
N LEU A 8 39.86 23.91 -32.04
CA LEU A 8 38.74 23.39 -32.82
C LEU A 8 38.61 21.89 -32.53
N VAL A 9 37.96 21.57 -31.42
CA VAL A 9 37.37 20.23 -31.23
C VAL A 9 36.03 20.25 -31.93
N THR A 10 36.00 19.82 -33.19
CA THR A 10 34.75 19.60 -33.93
C THR A 10 34.19 18.25 -33.52
N LEU A 11 33.27 18.24 -32.55
CA LEU A 11 32.45 17.06 -32.26
C LEU A 11 31.25 17.06 -33.23
N SER A 12 31.40 16.38 -34.37
CA SER A 12 30.30 16.15 -35.31
C SER A 12 29.18 15.36 -34.62
N SER A 13 28.11 16.03 -34.25
CA SER A 13 26.89 15.39 -33.76
C SER A 13 25.99 15.09 -34.95
N ILE A 14 26.09 13.87 -35.50
CA ILE A 14 25.07 13.31 -36.38
C ILE A 14 24.09 12.54 -35.49
N GLY A 15 23.01 13.22 -35.11
CA GLY A 15 21.85 12.63 -34.43
C GLY A 15 20.67 12.54 -35.39
N LEU A 16 20.71 11.59 -36.33
CA LEU A 16 19.58 11.27 -37.20
C LEU A 16 19.28 9.78 -37.13
N LEU A 17 18.58 9.39 -36.07
CA LEU A 17 17.72 8.22 -36.02
C LEU A 17 16.41 8.65 -35.34
N SER A 18 15.71 9.60 -35.94
CA SER A 18 14.30 9.87 -35.65
C SER A 18 13.47 8.76 -36.30
N GLY A 19 13.46 7.60 -35.62
CA GLY A 19 12.65 6.42 -35.94
C GLY A 19 11.72 6.02 -34.80
N LEU A 20 11.40 6.94 -33.90
CA LEU A 20 10.28 6.80 -32.95
C LEU A 20 9.29 7.92 -33.27
N ALA A 21 8.36 7.65 -34.19
CA ALA A 21 7.08 8.34 -34.14
C ALA A 21 6.38 7.81 -32.88
N PRO A 22 6.10 8.63 -31.84
CA PRO A 22 5.10 8.23 -30.89
C PRO A 22 3.78 8.34 -31.67
N ASP A 23 3.29 7.20 -32.13
CA ASP A 23 1.88 7.07 -32.50
C ASP A 23 1.08 7.38 -31.24
N LEU A 24 0.64 8.64 -31.14
CA LEU A 24 -0.18 9.13 -30.05
C LEU A 24 -1.64 8.77 -30.33
N SER A 25 -1.89 7.50 -30.64
CA SER A 25 -3.23 6.96 -30.86
C SER A 25 -3.44 5.79 -29.92
N GLY A 26 -4.35 6.01 -28.97
CA GLY A 26 -5.00 4.92 -28.26
C GLY A 26 -4.37 4.58 -26.92
N HIS A 27 -5.10 5.00 -25.88
CA HIS A 27 -5.04 4.41 -24.54
C HIS A 27 -3.83 4.82 -23.68
N PHE A 28 -3.83 6.09 -23.25
CA PHE A 28 -3.35 6.41 -21.90
C PHE A 28 -4.24 5.67 -20.90
N GLY A 29 -3.92 4.40 -20.66
CA GLY A 29 -4.36 3.71 -19.46
C GLY A 29 -4.02 4.62 -18.29
N ARG A 30 -5.04 4.93 -17.48
CA ARG A 30 -4.95 5.83 -16.32
C ARG A 30 -3.66 5.53 -15.59
N VAL A 31 -2.66 6.39 -15.77
CA VAL A 31 -1.50 6.38 -14.89
C VAL A 31 -2.04 6.95 -13.60
N ALA A 32 -2.51 6.04 -12.74
CA ALA A 32 -2.86 6.36 -11.37
C ALA A 32 -1.55 6.65 -10.64
N PHE A 33 -1.01 7.85 -10.88
CA PHE A 33 -0.03 8.47 -10.02
C PHE A 33 -0.76 8.74 -8.70
N SER A 34 -0.85 7.73 -7.85
CA SER A 34 -1.06 7.92 -6.42
C SER A 34 0.22 8.58 -5.90
N ASN A 35 0.35 9.89 -6.15
CA ASN A 35 1.37 10.74 -5.54
C ASN A 35 1.10 10.78 -4.04
N ALA A 36 1.64 9.80 -3.36
CA ALA A 36 1.92 9.81 -1.95
C ALA A 36 3.40 9.46 -1.79
N ALA A 37 4.27 10.25 -2.43
CA ALA A 37 5.69 10.30 -2.09
C ALA A 37 5.82 11.02 -0.72
N TYR A 38 5.26 10.40 0.31
CA TYR A 38 5.52 10.80 1.67
C TYR A 38 6.86 10.20 2.06
N ALA A 39 7.91 11.02 2.04
CA ALA A 39 9.02 10.84 2.97
C ALA A 39 8.52 11.11 4.41
N GLN A 40 7.48 10.39 4.85
CA GLN A 40 6.91 10.53 6.18
C GLN A 40 7.83 9.80 7.14
N ASP A 41 8.56 10.58 7.92
CA ASP A 41 9.04 10.09 9.20
C ASP A 41 7.82 9.92 10.11
N PHE A 42 7.48 8.68 10.42
CA PHE A 42 6.38 8.36 11.34
C PHE A 42 6.87 8.48 12.78
N SER A 43 6.09 9.13 13.64
CA SER A 43 6.42 9.18 15.07
C SER A 43 6.33 7.78 15.69
N ASP A 44 7.10 7.53 16.76
CA ASP A 44 6.97 6.26 17.51
C ASP A 44 5.55 6.06 18.06
N GLY A 45 4.88 7.16 18.42
CA GLY A 45 3.48 7.14 18.84
C GLY A 45 2.54 6.63 17.73
N ASP A 46 2.71 7.08 16.50
CA ASP A 46 1.90 6.65 15.36
C ASP A 46 2.17 5.18 15.01
N LEU A 47 3.43 4.75 15.08
CA LEU A 47 3.79 3.34 14.86
C LEU A 47 3.24 2.42 15.94
N ALA A 48 3.22 2.87 17.20
CA ALA A 48 2.63 2.12 18.30
C ALA A 48 1.09 2.02 18.17
N LYS A 49 0.42 3.11 17.77
CA LYS A 49 -1.01 3.11 17.45
C LYS A 49 -1.32 2.15 16.29
N PHE A 50 -0.49 2.19 15.25
CA PHE A 50 -0.61 1.29 14.11
C PHE A 50 -0.45 -0.17 14.54
N ALA A 51 0.59 -0.50 15.31
CA ALA A 51 0.85 -1.85 15.77
C ALA A 51 -0.32 -2.42 16.59
N ARG A 52 -0.91 -1.62 17.50
CA ARG A 52 -2.09 -2.02 18.27
C ARG A 52 -3.30 -2.29 17.38
N ALA A 53 -3.61 -1.38 16.46
CA ALA A 53 -4.73 -1.56 15.53
C ALA A 53 -4.51 -2.77 14.61
N ALA A 54 -3.32 -2.92 14.03
CA ALA A 54 -2.97 -4.02 13.14
C ALA A 54 -3.01 -5.37 13.86
N PHE A 55 -2.54 -5.45 15.10
CA PHE A 55 -2.60 -6.67 15.90
C PHE A 55 -4.04 -7.10 16.18
N ALA A 56 -4.91 -6.19 16.64
CA ALA A 56 -6.32 -6.48 16.89
C ALA A 56 -7.07 -6.89 15.61
N ILE A 57 -6.78 -6.23 14.49
CA ILE A 57 -7.35 -6.58 13.18
C ILE A 57 -6.87 -7.97 12.73
N GLU A 58 -5.60 -8.31 12.93
CA GLU A 58 -5.07 -9.62 12.55
C GLU A 58 -5.68 -10.77 13.37
N ILE A 59 -5.91 -10.57 14.67
CA ILE A 59 -6.63 -11.54 15.50
C ILE A 59 -8.02 -11.78 14.93
N GLU A 60 -8.78 -10.72 14.69
CA GLU A 60 -10.15 -10.86 14.17
C GLU A 60 -10.17 -11.44 12.76
N ARG A 61 -9.20 -11.08 11.91
CA ARG A 61 -9.05 -11.66 10.57
C ARG A 61 -8.96 -13.18 10.64
N ARG A 62 -8.19 -13.74 11.59
CA ARG A 62 -8.07 -15.20 11.79
C ARG A 62 -9.38 -15.83 12.27
N ASN A 63 -10.10 -15.18 13.18
CA ASN A 63 -11.43 -15.63 13.62
C ASN A 63 -12.42 -15.71 12.45
N ILE A 64 -12.41 -14.66 11.61
CA ILE A 64 -13.26 -14.58 10.42
C ILE A 64 -12.86 -15.62 9.37
N GLU A 65 -11.56 -15.87 9.15
CA GLU A 65 -11.10 -16.95 8.29
C GLU A 65 -11.62 -18.31 8.73
N GLN A 66 -11.55 -18.61 10.04
CA GLN A 66 -12.08 -19.86 10.59
C GLN A 66 -13.60 -19.96 10.39
N LYS A 67 -14.34 -18.89 10.73
CA LYS A 67 -15.79 -18.83 10.56
C LYS A 67 -16.19 -19.07 9.10
N ILE A 68 -15.56 -18.37 8.15
CA ILE A 68 -15.86 -18.51 6.73
C ILE A 68 -15.47 -19.91 6.24
N SER A 69 -14.31 -20.43 6.64
CA SER A 69 -13.87 -21.79 6.30
C SER A 69 -14.92 -22.83 6.72
N SER A 70 -15.49 -22.71 7.92
CA SER A 70 -16.59 -23.58 8.37
C SER A 70 -17.88 -23.42 7.55
N MET A 71 -18.18 -22.20 7.08
CA MET A 71 -19.37 -21.91 6.25
C MET A 71 -19.24 -22.42 4.81
N THR A 72 -18.02 -22.51 4.28
CA THR A 72 -17.76 -22.79 2.86
C THR A 72 -17.07 -24.13 2.61
N GLY A 73 -16.89 -24.95 3.65
CA GLY A 73 -16.20 -26.24 3.52
C GLY A 73 -14.71 -26.10 3.19
N GLY A 74 -14.05 -25.06 3.72
CA GLY A 74 -12.63 -24.82 3.55
C GLY A 74 -12.25 -23.77 2.50
N ASN A 75 -13.21 -23.25 1.73
CA ASN A 75 -12.92 -22.26 0.69
C ASN A 75 -13.06 -20.82 1.22
N VAL A 76 -11.95 -20.19 1.61
CA VAL A 76 -11.95 -18.81 2.11
C VAL A 76 -11.63 -17.82 0.98
N PRO A 77 -12.57 -16.95 0.57
CA PRO A 77 -12.32 -15.96 -0.48
C PRO A 77 -11.29 -14.93 -0.04
N GLN A 78 -10.36 -14.57 -0.93
CA GLN A 78 -9.45 -13.44 -0.69
C GLN A 78 -10.12 -12.13 -1.13
N VAL A 79 -10.70 -11.41 -0.16
CA VAL A 79 -11.36 -10.12 -0.42
C VAL A 79 -10.84 -9.06 0.54
N GLY A 80 -10.50 -7.89 -0.03
CA GLY A 80 -10.07 -6.72 0.73
C GLY A 80 -11.20 -5.73 0.95
N CYS A 81 -11.16 -5.02 2.08
CA CYS A 81 -12.12 -3.98 2.43
C CYS A 81 -12.04 -2.73 1.54
N ASP A 82 -11.01 -2.62 0.71
CA ASP A 82 -10.76 -1.54 -0.25
C ASP A 82 -11.49 -1.75 -1.60
N ARG A 83 -12.08 -2.93 -1.83
CA ARG A 83 -12.73 -3.29 -3.10
C ARG A 83 -14.19 -3.72 -2.91
N PRO A 84 -15.13 -2.77 -2.76
CA PRO A 84 -16.54 -3.10 -2.50
C PRO A 84 -17.17 -3.96 -3.61
N GLY A 85 -16.74 -3.80 -4.86
CA GLY A 85 -17.22 -4.64 -5.98
C GLY A 85 -16.86 -6.13 -5.86
N ASN A 86 -15.83 -6.48 -5.09
CA ASN A 86 -15.48 -7.89 -4.83
C ASN A 86 -16.35 -8.50 -3.74
N LEU A 87 -16.78 -7.71 -2.75
CA LEU A 87 -17.72 -8.15 -1.72
C LEU A 87 -19.09 -8.48 -2.33
N ALA A 88 -19.55 -7.70 -3.31
CA ALA A 88 -20.84 -7.92 -3.96
C ALA A 88 -20.95 -9.27 -4.70
N LYS A 89 -19.82 -9.91 -5.02
CA LYS A 89 -19.77 -11.22 -5.71
C LYS A 89 -19.83 -12.41 -4.75
N LEU A 90 -19.78 -12.16 -3.44
CA LEU A 90 -19.83 -13.20 -2.43
C LEU A 90 -21.29 -13.63 -2.16
N PRO A 91 -21.50 -14.90 -1.79
CA PRO A 91 -22.79 -15.34 -1.22
C PRO A 91 -23.17 -14.44 -0.04
N ASP A 92 -24.46 -14.13 0.09
CA ASP A 92 -24.95 -13.11 1.04
C ASP A 92 -24.46 -13.35 2.47
N ASN A 93 -24.55 -14.60 2.97
CA ASN A 93 -24.08 -14.97 4.30
C ASN A 93 -22.57 -14.77 4.50
N VAL A 94 -21.75 -15.00 3.47
CA VAL A 94 -20.30 -14.77 3.51
C VAL A 94 -19.99 -13.28 3.38
N ARG A 95 -20.74 -12.57 2.53
CA ARG A 95 -20.61 -11.13 2.32
C ARG A 95 -20.84 -10.35 3.61
N ASP A 96 -21.88 -10.68 4.36
CA ASP A 96 -22.24 -9.98 5.59
C ASP A 96 -21.11 -10.10 6.64
N VAL A 97 -20.51 -11.28 6.75
CA VAL A 97 -19.35 -11.52 7.63
C VAL A 97 -18.16 -10.63 7.24
N PHE A 98 -17.87 -10.48 5.95
CA PHE A 98 -16.81 -9.56 5.50
C PHE A 98 -17.17 -8.09 5.72
N VAL A 99 -18.43 -7.68 5.51
CA VAL A 99 -18.87 -6.30 5.74
C VAL A 99 -18.69 -5.93 7.21
N ASP A 100 -19.07 -6.81 8.12
CA ASP A 100 -18.88 -6.63 9.56
C ASP A 100 -17.39 -6.56 9.92
N PHE A 101 -16.56 -7.43 9.36
CA PHE A 101 -15.11 -7.38 9.54
C PHE A 101 -14.49 -6.05 9.04
N CYS A 102 -14.94 -5.56 7.89
CA CYS A 102 -14.47 -4.28 7.35
C CYS A 102 -14.90 -3.09 8.21
N LYS A 103 -16.13 -3.14 8.76
CA LYS A 103 -16.62 -2.15 9.72
C LYS A 103 -15.81 -2.19 11.02
N PHE A 104 -15.59 -3.37 11.58
CA PHE A 104 -14.73 -3.58 12.74
C PHE A 104 -13.34 -3.00 12.51
N SER A 105 -12.71 -3.34 11.37
CA SER A 105 -11.36 -2.87 11.03
C SER A 105 -11.30 -1.34 10.99
N LYS A 106 -12.27 -0.68 10.36
CA LYS A 106 -12.35 0.78 10.32
C LYS A 106 -12.50 1.38 11.72
N GLN A 107 -13.39 0.81 12.55
CA GLN A 107 -13.62 1.28 13.91
C GLN A 107 -12.38 1.10 14.81
N THR A 108 -11.70 -0.03 14.69
CA THR A 108 -10.46 -0.34 15.42
C THR A 108 -9.30 0.60 15.05
N ILE A 109 -9.21 0.98 13.76
CA ILE A 109 -8.25 2.01 13.32
C ILE A 109 -8.59 3.35 13.98
N GLN A 110 -9.86 3.75 13.95
CA GLN A 110 -10.30 5.03 14.49
C GLN A 110 -10.19 5.12 16.02
N SER A 111 -10.44 4.02 16.75
CA SER A 111 -10.31 3.97 18.21
C SER A 111 -8.86 4.00 18.69
N ASN A 112 -7.89 3.78 17.80
CA ASN A 112 -6.46 3.95 18.07
C ASN A 112 -5.94 5.32 17.60
N ASP A 113 -6.82 6.31 17.43
CA ASP A 113 -6.49 7.67 16.99
C ASP A 113 -5.76 7.73 15.64
N LEU A 114 -6.12 6.83 14.72
CA LEU A 114 -5.63 6.83 13.35
C LEU A 114 -6.79 7.04 12.37
N THR A 115 -6.52 7.76 11.29
CA THR A 115 -7.36 7.71 10.09
C THR A 115 -7.02 6.45 9.28
N VAL A 116 -7.97 5.98 8.46
CA VAL A 116 -7.72 4.88 7.52
C VAL A 116 -6.57 5.21 6.55
N GLY A 117 -6.43 6.49 6.17
CA GLY A 117 -5.34 6.97 5.33
C GLY A 117 -3.98 6.82 6.02
N GLN A 118 -3.84 7.28 7.27
CA GLN A 118 -2.61 7.11 8.06
C GLN A 118 -2.26 5.64 8.27
N PHE A 119 -3.26 4.82 8.62
CA PHE A 119 -3.06 3.37 8.77
C PHE A 119 -2.52 2.74 7.49
N ASN A 120 -3.11 3.07 6.33
CA ASN A 120 -2.64 2.55 5.04
C ASN A 120 -1.26 3.11 4.65
N ALA A 121 -0.95 4.37 4.97
CA ALA A 121 0.37 4.93 4.73
C ALA A 121 1.47 4.21 5.53
N ILE A 122 1.21 3.95 6.82
CA ILE A 122 2.11 3.15 7.67
C ILE A 122 2.18 1.71 7.16
N LYS A 123 1.06 1.08 6.81
CA LYS A 123 1.02 -0.28 6.25
C LYS A 123 1.88 -0.42 4.98
N ASN A 124 1.77 0.55 4.07
CA ASN A 124 2.56 0.55 2.84
C ASN A 124 4.06 0.68 3.14
N ASN A 125 4.43 1.56 4.06
CA ASN A 125 5.82 1.70 4.51
C ASN A 125 6.32 0.50 5.31
N TYR A 126 5.47 -0.15 6.11
CA TYR A 126 5.82 -1.40 6.77
C TYR A 126 6.23 -2.48 5.76
N ASN A 127 5.58 -2.52 4.59
CA ASN A 127 5.89 -3.47 3.52
C ASN A 127 7.13 -3.10 2.67
N SER A 128 7.47 -1.81 2.55
CA SER A 128 8.51 -1.34 1.63
C SER A 128 9.74 -0.69 2.28
N ASN A 129 9.63 -0.26 3.54
CA ASN A 129 10.66 0.46 4.28
C ASN A 129 11.15 -0.36 5.49
N PRO A 130 12.38 -0.92 5.44
CA PRO A 130 12.93 -1.73 6.52
C PRO A 130 13.03 -1.04 7.87
N ALA A 131 13.23 0.28 7.91
CA ALA A 131 13.33 1.03 9.16
C ALA A 131 11.97 1.11 9.87
N VAL A 132 10.91 1.40 9.11
CA VAL A 132 9.52 1.38 9.62
C VAL A 132 9.15 -0.04 10.04
N LYS A 133 9.47 -1.04 9.22
CA LYS A 133 9.21 -2.45 9.54
C LYS A 133 9.81 -2.85 10.89
N LYS A 134 11.10 -2.55 11.11
CA LYS A 134 11.81 -2.89 12.35
C LYS A 134 11.14 -2.27 13.58
N ARG A 135 10.73 -1.00 13.49
CA ARG A 135 10.07 -0.26 14.60
C ARG A 135 8.69 -0.84 14.91
N VAL A 136 7.87 -1.09 13.89
CA VAL A 136 6.56 -1.75 14.06
C VAL A 136 6.70 -3.15 14.63
N ASP A 137 7.64 -3.96 14.13
CA ASP A 137 7.89 -5.32 14.65
C ASP A 137 8.27 -5.29 16.14
N SER A 138 8.98 -4.24 16.58
CA SER A 138 9.31 -4.04 18.00
C SER A 138 8.06 -3.80 18.84
N GLU A 139 7.15 -2.94 18.38
CA GLU A 139 5.87 -2.70 19.05
C GLU A 139 4.98 -3.95 19.06
N LEU A 140 4.93 -4.70 17.96
CA LEU A 140 4.18 -5.97 17.90
C LEU A 140 4.71 -7.00 18.89
N ARG A 141 6.04 -7.14 19.04
CA ARG A 141 6.62 -8.02 20.07
C ARG A 141 6.27 -7.58 21.47
N ARG A 142 6.26 -6.26 21.73
CA ARG A 142 5.87 -5.71 23.03
C ARG A 142 4.41 -6.05 23.35
N ILE A 143 3.51 -5.92 22.38
CA ILE A 143 2.08 -6.22 22.53
C ILE A 143 1.85 -7.73 22.72
N GLY A 144 2.43 -8.58 21.87
CA GLY A 144 2.20 -10.03 21.89
C GLY A 144 2.95 -10.79 22.99
N GLY A 145 3.91 -10.14 23.65
CA GLY A 145 4.63 -10.68 24.80
C GLY A 145 4.12 -10.16 26.16
N SER A 146 2.99 -9.44 26.18
CA SER A 146 2.34 -8.93 27.41
C SER A 146 1.24 -9.84 27.91
#